data_AF-A0A948V4Y1-F1
#
_entry.id   AF-A0A948V4Y1-F1
#
_cell.length_a   1.000
_cell.length_b   1.000
_cell.length_c   1.000
_cell.angle_alpha   90.00
_cell.angle_beta   90.00
_cell.angle_gamma   90.00
#
_symmetry.space_group_name_H-M   'P 1'
#
loop_
_entity.id
_entity.type
_entity.pdbx_description
1 polymer ?
#
loop_
_entity_poly.entity_id
_entity_poly.type
_entity_poly.pdbx_seq_one_letter_code
_entity_poly.pdbx_strand_id
1 'polypeptide(L)' 'IMCGLKSADIITAIQVVIAQHSKTDRQFRVIPDHDVDNVSKKVVRIIMSYIDYINRTIWYK' A
#
# COMPACT_ATOMS: atom_id res chain seq x y z
N ILE A 1 -14.75 2.13 1.30
CA ILE A 1 -16.04 1.39 1.22
C ILE A 1 -16.29 1.06 -0.24
N MET A 2 -16.60 -0.20 -0.58
CA MET A 2 -17.01 -0.55 -1.93
C MET A 2 -18.44 -0.04 -2.18
N CYS A 3 -18.71 0.49 -3.37
CA CYS A 3 -20.04 0.94 -3.81
C CYS A 3 -20.27 0.59 -5.29
N GLY A 4 -21.54 0.65 -5.72
CA GLY A 4 -21.90 0.52 -7.13
C GLY A 4 -21.42 1.71 -7.99
N LEU A 5 -21.64 1.61 -9.31
CA LEU A 5 -21.25 2.64 -10.29
C LEU A 5 -22.33 3.69 -10.57
N LYS A 6 -23.52 3.56 -9.97
CA LYS A 6 -24.58 4.57 -10.12
C LYS A 6 -24.21 5.82 -9.31
N SER A 7 -24.56 6.99 -9.84
CA SER A 7 -24.26 8.28 -9.20
C SER A 7 -24.74 8.37 -7.75
N ALA A 8 -25.95 7.85 -7.48
CA ALA A 8 -26.51 7.82 -6.13
C ALA A 8 -25.64 7.01 -5.15
N ASP A 9 -25.18 5.82 -5.56
CA ASP A 9 -24.34 4.94 -4.73
C ASP A 9 -23.00 5.60 -4.39
N ILE A 10 -22.41 6.30 -5.37
CA ILE A 10 -21.17 7.05 -5.21
C ILE A 10 -21.35 8.20 -4.22
N ILE A 11 -22.43 8.98 -4.35
CA ILE A 11 -22.73 10.10 -3.44
C ILE A 11 -22.90 9.58 -2.01
N THR A 12 -23.62 8.49 -1.81
CA THR A 12 -23.77 7.86 -0.49
C THR A 12 -22.42 7.40 0.08
N ALA A 13 -21.58 6.76 -0.73
CA ALA A 13 -20.24 6.35 -0.29
C ALA A 13 -19.38 7.54 0.14
N ILE A 14 -19.42 8.64 -0.62
CA ILE A 14 -18.70 9.88 -0.28
C ILE A 14 -19.19 10.45 1.05
N GLN A 15 -20.51 10.52 1.27
CA GLN A 15 -21.08 11.02 2.52
C GLN A 15 -20.61 10.21 3.73
N VAL A 16 -20.56 8.89 3.61
CA VAL A 16 -20.06 8.02 4.69
C VAL A 16 -18.57 8.25 4.95
N VAL A 17 -17.74 8.36 3.91
CA VAL A 17 -16.31 8.64 4.07
C VAL A 17 -16.08 9.99 4.75
N ILE A 18 -16.82 11.03 4.38
CA ILE A 18 -16.72 12.36 4.99
C ILE A 18 -17.14 12.32 6.45
N ALA A 19 -18.25 11.65 6.77
CA ALA A 19 -18.75 11.54 8.15
C ALA A 19 -17.77 10.79 9.07
N GLN A 20 -17.01 9.83 8.53
CA GLN A 20 -16.00 9.06 9.25
C GLN A 20 -14.61 9.70 9.23
N HIS A 21 -14.42 10.85 8.59
CA HIS A 21 -13.13 11.51 8.49
C HIS A 21 -12.94 12.53 9.61
N SER A 22 -11.73 12.56 10.20
CA SER A 22 -11.26 13.64 11.05
C SER A 22 -9.97 14.20 10.48
N LYS A 23 -9.85 15.54 10.52
CA LYS A 23 -8.64 16.25 10.07
C LYS A 23 -7.52 16.20 11.11
N THR A 24 -7.87 16.06 12.39
CA THR A 24 -6.91 16.12 13.50
C THR A 24 -6.35 14.75 13.85
N ASP A 25 -7.21 13.72 13.81
CA ASP A 25 -6.89 12.39 14.33
C ASP A 25 -7.13 11.31 13.28
N ARG A 26 -6.20 10.36 13.20
CA ARG A 26 -6.35 9.21 12.31
C ARG A 26 -7.46 8.30 12.85
N GLN A 27 -8.52 8.14 12.07
CA GLN A 27 -9.73 7.40 12.48
C GLN A 27 -9.58 5.87 12.39
N PHE A 28 -8.60 5.41 11.63
CA PHE A 28 -8.34 3.99 11.40
C PHE A 28 -6.87 3.68 11.60
N ARG A 29 -6.53 2.50 12.12
CA ARG A 29 -5.13 2.07 12.23
C ARG A 29 -4.46 2.00 10.85
N VAL A 30 -3.14 2.15 10.81
CA VAL A 30 -2.38 1.85 9.59
C VAL A 30 -2.55 0.36 9.30
N ILE A 31 -2.72 0.01 8.04
CA ILE A 31 -2.75 -1.40 7.62
C ILE A 31 -1.34 -1.96 7.88
N PRO A 32 -1.18 -3.07 8.62
CA PRO A 32 0.14 -3.56 9.02
C PRO A 32 1.14 -3.73 7.88
N ASP A 33 0.69 -4.14 6.70
CA ASP A 33 1.55 -4.30 5.51
C ASP A 33 2.13 -2.98 4.98
N HIS A 34 1.50 -1.86 5.30
CA HIS A 34 1.99 -0.51 4.99
C HIS A 34 2.70 0.15 6.17
N ASP A 35 2.64 -0.46 7.35
CA ASP A 35 3.27 0.03 8.57
C ASP A 35 4.70 -0.54 8.70
N VAL A 36 5.55 -0.18 7.76
CA VAL A 36 6.89 -0.78 7.62
C VAL A 36 7.98 0.29 7.63
N ASP A 37 8.83 0.22 8.64
CA ASP A 37 10.01 1.07 8.73
C ASP A 37 11.11 0.70 7.73
N ASN A 38 11.89 1.71 7.33
CA ASN A 38 13.15 1.57 6.62
C ASN A 38 13.05 0.77 5.29
N VAL A 39 11.94 0.89 4.56
CA VAL A 39 11.72 0.16 3.29
C VAL A 39 12.90 0.32 2.32
N SER A 40 13.47 1.52 2.19
CA SER A 40 14.64 1.77 1.32
C SER A 40 15.83 0.86 1.66
N LYS A 41 16.16 0.70 2.95
CA LYS A 41 17.25 -0.18 3.40
C LYS A 41 16.94 -1.64 3.11
N LYS A 42 15.67 -2.07 3.27
CA LYS A 42 15.23 -3.43 2.97
C LYS A 42 15.37 -3.74 1.48
N VAL A 43 14.96 -2.82 0.61
CA VAL A 43 15.08 -2.97 -0.87
C VAL A 43 16.54 -3.12 -1.29
N VAL A 44 17.45 -2.29 -0.78
CA VAL A 44 18.89 -2.41 -1.09
C VAL A 44 19.43 -3.78 -0.70
N ARG A 45 19.07 -4.30 0.48
CA ARG A 45 19.48 -5.64 0.92
C ARG A 45 18.95 -6.75 0.01
N ILE A 46 17.70 -6.65 -0.44
CA ILE A 46 17.10 -7.61 -1.37
C ILE A 46 17.89 -7.59 -2.69
N ILE A 47 18.12 -6.42 -3.28
CA ILE A 47 18.87 -6.31 -4.54
C ILE A 47 20.25 -6.94 -4.40
N MET A 48 21.01 -6.58 -3.36
CA MET A 48 22.36 -7.12 -3.12
C MET A 48 22.36 -8.63 -2.88
N SER A 49 21.33 -9.18 -2.23
CA SER A 49 21.26 -10.63 -1.95
C SER A 49 20.93 -11.45 -3.20
N TYR A 50 20.20 -10.86 -4.15
CA TYR A 50 19.70 -11.59 -5.31
C TYR A 50 20.46 -11.30 -6.60
N ILE A 51 21.32 -10.28 -6.66
CA ILE A 51 22.03 -9.91 -7.88
C ILE A 51 22.85 -11.07 -8.45
N ASP A 52 23.61 -11.78 -7.62
CA ASP A 52 24.43 -12.91 -8.04
C ASP A 52 23.57 -14.11 -8.45
N TYR A 53 22.51 -14.38 -7.68
CA TYR A 53 21.56 -15.44 -8.00
C TYR A 53 20.92 -15.21 -9.37
N ILE A 54 20.47 -13.98 -9.65
CA ILE A 54 19.84 -13.60 -10.91
C ILE A 54 20.84 -13.69 -12.07
N ASN A 55 22.07 -13.20 -11.88
CA ASN A 55 23.13 -13.29 -12.89
C ASN A 55 23.42 -14.74 -13.30
N ARG A 56 23.58 -15.64 -12.32
CA ARG A 56 23.88 -17.05 -12.57
C ARG A 56 22.70 -17.83 -13.15
N THR A 57 21.50 -17.61 -12.63
CA THR A 57 20.37 -18.55 -12.82
C THR A 57 19.38 -18.08 -13.89
N ILE A 58 19.27 -16.77 -14.11
CA ILE A 58 18.35 -16.19 -15.11
C ILE A 58 19.13 -15.69 -16.31
N TRP A 59 20.19 -14.91 -16.09
CA TRP A 59 20.95 -14.32 -17.19
C TRP A 59 22.07 -15.22 -17.73
N TYR A 60 22.43 -16.29 -17.02
CA TYR A 60 23.55 -17.18 -17.35
C TYR A 60 24.84 -16.42 -17.66
N LYS A 61 25.12 -15.38 -16.86
CA LYS A 61 26.35 -14.60 -16.87
C LYS A 61 27.38 -15.17 -15.91
#